data_AF-J9AFR8-F1
#
_entry.id   AF-J9AFR8-F1
#
_cell.length_a   1.000
_cell.length_b   1.000
_cell.length_c   1.000
_cell.angle_alpha   90.00
_cell.angle_beta   90.00
_cell.angle_gamma   90.00
#
_symmetry.space_group_name_H-M   'P 1'
#
loop_
_entity.id
_entity.type
_entity.pdbx_description
1 polymer ?
#
loop_
_entity_poly.entity_id
_entity_poly.type
_entity_poly.pdbx_seq_one_letter_code
_entity_poly.pdbx_strand_id
1 'polypeptide(L)'
;KNVIGLKCDSCDAYSFSLEKSNIFGCTDCFCFNRTNFCVQSSFVWQQIYASDRQVIFSEPWKYYIRKHNLNVLREKPLIYNSYPTDITPLYWPLPSSFLGDRTASYNGFIRFTIKNDDNYRGITNVAPDPQHFRFFPQIILVGNHRIILEHTPDEVNQSGRYKIRLHESQWRSRLSPDVPVTRKQLMIALQNLQGIYIRATYNYPSTLIFLKISFYI
;
A
#
# COMPACT_ATOMS: atom_id res chain seq x y z
N LYS A 1 28.51 3.26 -1.57
CA LYS A 1 28.55 1.98 -2.32
C LYS A 1 27.52 2.11 -3.42
N ASN A 2 27.89 2.06 -4.70
CA ASN A 2 27.13 2.58 -5.87
C ASN A 2 27.44 4.04 -6.23
N VAL A 3 28.51 4.59 -5.68
CA VAL A 3 29.01 5.93 -5.98
C VAL A 3 30.50 5.87 -6.17
N ILE A 4 31.02 6.71 -7.06
CA ILE A 4 32.43 6.81 -7.43
C ILE A 4 32.90 8.27 -7.31
N GLY A 5 34.21 8.47 -7.41
CA GLY A 5 34.86 9.77 -7.27
C GLY A 5 35.24 10.09 -5.83
N LEU A 6 36.22 10.99 -5.66
CA LEU A 6 36.76 11.38 -4.35
C LEU A 6 35.69 11.95 -3.41
N LYS A 7 34.64 12.55 -3.99
CA LYS A 7 33.50 13.13 -3.26
C LYS A 7 32.24 12.26 -3.29
N CYS A 8 32.30 11.07 -3.89
CA CYS A 8 31.14 10.19 -4.07
C CYS A 8 29.95 10.90 -4.77
N ASP A 9 30.26 11.74 -5.75
CA ASP A 9 29.33 12.64 -6.44
C ASP A 9 28.85 12.13 -7.79
N SER A 10 29.34 10.97 -8.23
CA SER A 10 28.92 10.30 -9.46
C SER A 10 28.44 8.88 -9.17
N CYS A 11 27.43 8.41 -9.90
CA CYS A 11 26.96 7.02 -9.75
C CYS A 11 27.96 6.03 -10.35
N ASP A 12 28.11 4.89 -9.67
CA ASP A 12 28.88 3.76 -10.18
C ASP A 12 28.16 3.13 -11.38
N ALA A 13 28.87 2.30 -12.15
CA ALA A 13 28.28 1.55 -13.25
C ALA A 13 27.05 0.75 -12.77
N TYR A 14 26.02 0.68 -13.63
CA TYR A 14 24.77 -0.05 -13.36
C TYR A 14 23.94 0.53 -12.20
N SER A 15 24.16 1.80 -11.86
CA SER A 15 23.36 2.54 -10.88
C SER A 15 22.98 3.93 -11.40
N PHE A 16 21.90 4.50 -10.85
CA PHE A 16 21.38 5.80 -11.24
C PHE A 16 20.77 6.53 -10.04
N SER A 17 20.49 7.83 -10.19
CA SER A 17 19.84 8.66 -9.19
C SER A 17 20.58 8.76 -7.85
N LEU A 18 21.48 9.74 -7.76
CA LEU A 18 22.19 10.07 -6.52
C LEU A 18 21.24 10.76 -5.53
N GLU A 19 20.88 10.07 -4.45
CA GLU A 19 19.96 10.56 -3.43
C GLU A 19 20.62 10.60 -2.05
N LYS A 20 20.55 11.74 -1.35
CA LYS A 20 21.09 11.89 0.02
C LYS A 20 20.45 10.92 1.03
N SER A 21 19.19 10.55 0.80
CA SER A 21 18.43 9.63 1.66
C SER A 21 18.76 8.15 1.39
N ASN A 22 19.44 7.85 0.29
CA ASN A 22 19.90 6.51 -0.04
C ASN A 22 21.27 6.27 0.61
N ILE A 23 21.35 5.31 1.53
CA ILE A 23 22.61 4.95 2.23
C ILE A 23 23.69 4.45 1.25
N PHE A 24 23.29 3.96 0.08
CA PHE A 24 24.20 3.55 -1.00
C PHE A 24 24.60 4.74 -1.90
N GLY A 25 23.83 5.83 -1.88
CA GLY A 25 24.01 6.98 -2.76
C GLY A 25 23.18 6.82 -4.03
N CYS A 26 23.57 5.91 -4.94
CA CYS A 26 22.80 5.63 -6.15
C CYS A 26 21.99 4.32 -6.06
N THR A 27 20.88 4.29 -6.78
CA THR A 27 19.96 3.16 -6.88
C THR A 27 20.41 2.19 -7.97
N ASP A 28 20.42 0.89 -7.68
CA ASP A 28 20.76 -0.14 -8.66
C ASP A 28 19.77 -0.15 -9.84
N CYS A 29 20.30 -0.34 -11.04
CA CYS A 29 19.50 -0.56 -12.24
C CYS A 29 18.68 -1.84 -12.13
N PHE A 30 17.48 -1.82 -12.71
CA PHE A 30 16.65 -3.03 -12.83
C PHE A 30 15.90 -3.06 -14.14
N CYS A 31 16.42 -3.87 -15.05
CA CYS A 31 15.90 -4.00 -16.40
C CYS A 31 15.44 -5.43 -16.67
N PHE A 32 14.88 -6.11 -15.67
CA PHE A 32 14.31 -7.47 -15.80
C PHE A 32 15.25 -8.48 -16.50
N ASN A 33 16.54 -8.48 -16.13
CA ASN A 33 17.60 -9.31 -16.73
C ASN A 33 17.82 -9.09 -18.26
N ARG A 34 17.34 -7.98 -18.84
CA ARG A 34 17.61 -7.63 -20.24
C ARG A 34 18.94 -6.92 -20.43
N THR A 35 19.30 -6.08 -19.46
CA THR A 35 20.56 -5.33 -19.40
C THR A 35 20.83 -4.94 -17.95
N ASN A 36 22.08 -4.60 -17.65
CA ASN A 36 22.50 -3.98 -16.39
C ASN A 36 22.73 -2.47 -16.54
N PHE A 37 22.77 -1.94 -17.77
CA PHE A 37 22.94 -0.52 -18.02
C PHE A 37 21.60 0.21 -18.01
N CYS A 38 21.52 1.30 -17.26
CA CYS A 38 20.37 2.21 -17.26
C CYS A 38 20.79 3.64 -16.96
N VAL A 39 19.91 4.59 -17.29
CA VAL A 39 20.06 6.01 -16.94
C VAL A 39 18.79 6.49 -16.27
N GLN A 40 18.90 7.55 -15.48
CA GLN A 40 17.74 8.17 -14.87
C GLN A 40 16.79 8.70 -15.95
N SER A 41 15.51 8.38 -15.81
CA SER A 41 14.46 8.95 -16.66
C SER A 41 14.19 10.41 -16.30
N SER A 42 13.73 11.19 -17.28
CA SER A 42 13.23 12.55 -17.07
C SER A 42 11.79 12.59 -16.53
N PHE A 43 11.12 11.43 -16.39
CA PHE A 43 9.79 11.37 -15.82
C PHE A 43 9.79 11.72 -14.33
N VAL A 44 8.74 12.40 -13.89
CA VAL A 44 8.46 12.74 -12.50
C VAL A 44 7.19 12.02 -12.06
N TRP A 45 7.12 11.68 -10.77
CA TRP A 45 5.92 11.04 -10.23
C TRP A 45 4.70 11.95 -10.38
N GLN A 46 3.60 11.38 -10.88
CA GLN A 46 2.31 12.04 -10.96
C GLN A 46 1.38 11.52 -9.88
N GLN A 47 0.77 12.41 -9.12
CA GLN A 47 -0.22 12.00 -8.13
C GLN A 47 -1.57 11.73 -8.79
N ILE A 48 -2.09 10.52 -8.60
CA ILE A 48 -3.47 10.15 -8.91
C ILE A 48 -4.32 10.06 -7.65
N TYR A 49 -5.62 10.25 -7.82
CA TYR A 49 -6.61 10.24 -6.76
C TYR A 49 -7.72 9.25 -7.11
N ALA A 50 -8.31 8.64 -6.09
CA ALA A 50 -9.59 7.94 -6.25
C ALA A 50 -10.69 8.78 -5.62
N SER A 51 -11.92 8.55 -6.05
CA SER A 51 -13.09 9.10 -5.37
C SER A 51 -13.16 8.58 -3.93
N ASP A 52 -13.60 9.46 -3.03
CA ASP A 52 -13.86 9.12 -1.64
C ASP A 52 -14.95 8.03 -1.58
N ARG A 53 -14.80 7.10 -0.63
CA ARG A 53 -15.69 5.95 -0.46
C ARG A 53 -16.15 5.83 0.97
N GLN A 54 -17.38 5.36 1.13
CA GLN A 54 -18.01 5.20 2.44
C GLN A 54 -18.83 3.92 2.48
N VAL A 55 -18.79 3.23 3.61
CA VAL A 55 -19.69 2.11 3.89
C VAL A 55 -20.36 2.35 5.22
N ILE A 56 -21.68 2.15 5.22
CA ILE A 56 -22.52 2.24 6.42
C ILE A 56 -22.90 0.81 6.80
N PHE A 57 -22.78 0.44 8.05
CA PHE A 57 -23.27 -0.84 8.53
C PHE A 57 -24.70 -0.63 9.05
N SER A 58 -25.68 -0.60 8.13
CA SER A 58 -27.13 -0.60 8.42
C SER A 58 -27.94 -1.50 7.46
N GLU A 59 -29.16 -1.88 7.86
CA GLU A 59 -30.10 -2.63 7.01
C GLU A 59 -30.64 -1.77 5.86
N PRO A 60 -30.86 -2.32 4.64
CA PRO A 60 -30.57 -3.70 4.23
C PRO A 60 -29.10 -3.92 3.87
N TRP A 61 -28.56 -5.07 4.26
CA TRP A 61 -27.14 -5.41 4.14
C TRP A 61 -26.72 -5.82 2.72
N LYS A 62 -25.53 -5.39 2.27
CA LYS A 62 -24.82 -6.03 1.15
C LYS A 62 -23.63 -6.82 1.67
N TYR A 63 -23.35 -7.94 1.03
CA TYR A 63 -22.19 -8.76 1.37
C TYR A 63 -20.91 -8.20 0.73
N TYR A 64 -19.85 -8.15 1.54
CA TYR A 64 -18.48 -8.07 1.04
C TYR A 64 -18.13 -9.36 0.27
N ILE A 65 -17.11 -9.30 -0.58
CA ILE A 65 -16.67 -10.44 -1.37
C ILE A 65 -15.37 -11.01 -0.81
N ARG A 66 -15.10 -12.29 -1.05
CA ARG A 66 -13.78 -12.86 -0.74
C ARG A 66 -12.89 -12.81 -1.98
N LYS A 67 -11.73 -12.16 -1.87
CA LYS A 67 -10.74 -12.07 -2.96
C LYS A 67 -9.33 -12.10 -2.39
N HIS A 68 -8.44 -12.90 -2.97
CA HIS A 68 -7.06 -13.13 -2.49
C HIS A 68 -6.98 -13.49 -0.98
N ASN A 69 -7.93 -14.31 -0.52
CA ASN A 69 -8.09 -14.69 0.89
C ASN A 69 -8.37 -13.52 1.85
N LEU A 70 -8.89 -12.41 1.35
CA LEU A 70 -9.31 -11.24 2.13
C LEU A 70 -10.82 -11.03 2.02
N ASN A 71 -11.39 -10.42 3.06
CA ASN A 71 -12.74 -9.88 3.03
C ASN A 71 -12.69 -8.48 2.43
N VAL A 72 -13.24 -8.32 1.23
CA VAL A 72 -13.05 -7.13 0.38
C VAL A 72 -14.38 -6.43 0.14
N LEU A 73 -14.40 -5.12 0.42
CA LEU A 73 -15.52 -4.24 0.18
C LEU A 73 -15.77 -4.08 -1.33
N ARG A 74 -17.03 -3.96 -1.75
CA ARG A 74 -17.38 -3.76 -3.17
C ARG A 74 -16.84 -2.44 -3.70
N GLU A 75 -16.28 -2.46 -4.90
CA GLU A 75 -15.75 -1.27 -5.58
C GLU A 75 -16.85 -0.26 -5.93
N LYS A 76 -18.04 -0.76 -6.30
CA LYS A 76 -19.21 0.05 -6.62
C LYS A 76 -20.50 -0.49 -5.94
N PRO A 77 -21.45 0.40 -5.60
CA PRO A 77 -21.33 1.87 -5.63
C PRO A 77 -20.39 2.38 -4.54
N LEU A 78 -19.93 3.63 -4.64
CA LEU A 78 -18.94 4.22 -3.71
C LEU A 78 -19.48 4.36 -2.28
N ILE A 79 -20.81 4.43 -2.15
CA ILE A 79 -21.56 4.50 -0.89
C ILE A 79 -22.55 3.34 -0.88
N TYR A 80 -22.43 2.45 0.10
CA TYR A 80 -23.36 1.33 0.24
C TYR A 80 -23.39 0.78 1.67
N ASN A 81 -24.42 -0.04 1.94
CA ASN A 81 -24.56 -0.69 3.22
C ASN A 81 -23.88 -2.06 3.25
N SER A 82 -23.15 -2.42 4.30
CA SER A 82 -22.47 -3.71 4.44
C SER A 82 -22.83 -4.43 5.73
N TYR A 83 -22.68 -5.76 5.77
CA TYR A 83 -22.85 -6.56 6.99
C TYR A 83 -21.82 -6.15 8.08
N PRO A 84 -22.22 -6.07 9.37
CA PRO A 84 -21.32 -5.78 10.48
C PRO A 84 -20.07 -6.68 10.47
N THR A 85 -18.92 -6.14 10.81
CA THR A 85 -17.66 -6.90 10.72
C THR A 85 -17.45 -7.77 11.93
N ASP A 86 -16.96 -9.00 11.76
CA ASP A 86 -16.44 -9.81 12.87
C ASP A 86 -14.99 -9.40 13.23
N ILE A 87 -14.25 -10.29 13.92
CA ILE A 87 -12.83 -10.13 14.27
C ILE A 87 -11.94 -9.94 13.02
N THR A 88 -12.35 -10.48 11.86
CA THR A 88 -11.58 -10.33 10.61
C THR A 88 -11.91 -9.01 9.92
N PRO A 89 -10.91 -8.15 9.64
CA PRO A 89 -11.17 -6.84 9.07
C PRO A 89 -11.59 -6.92 7.61
N LEU A 90 -12.32 -5.89 7.18
CA LEU A 90 -12.62 -5.67 5.78
C LEU A 90 -11.51 -4.83 5.12
N TYR A 91 -11.36 -4.98 3.82
CA TYR A 91 -10.38 -4.26 3.02
C TYR A 91 -11.04 -3.50 1.87
N TRP A 92 -10.60 -2.27 1.66
CA TRP A 92 -10.91 -1.48 0.49
C TRP A 92 -10.05 -1.94 -0.70
N PRO A 93 -10.64 -2.46 -1.80
CA PRO A 93 -9.90 -2.63 -3.03
C PRO A 93 -9.71 -1.28 -3.70
N LEU A 94 -8.49 -0.96 -4.12
CA LEU A 94 -8.27 0.21 -4.97
C LEU A 94 -8.82 -0.03 -6.39
N PRO A 95 -9.28 1.02 -7.08
CA PRO A 95 -9.83 0.89 -8.41
C PRO A 95 -8.75 0.53 -9.44
N SER A 96 -9.18 0.04 -10.60
CA SER A 96 -8.29 -0.41 -11.68
C SER A 96 -7.27 0.64 -12.14
N SER A 97 -7.56 1.92 -11.98
CA SER A 97 -6.64 3.03 -12.27
C SER A 97 -5.36 3.03 -11.42
N PHE A 98 -5.29 2.26 -10.35
CA PHE A 98 -4.10 2.08 -9.50
C PHE A 98 -3.37 0.76 -9.78
N LEU A 99 -3.93 -0.09 -10.63
CA LEU A 99 -3.44 -1.44 -10.93
C LEU A 99 -2.66 -1.46 -12.26
N GLY A 100 -2.11 -2.61 -12.65
CA GLY A 100 -1.27 -2.77 -13.84
C GLY A 100 0.20 -2.49 -13.57
N ASP A 101 0.94 -2.00 -14.57
CA ASP A 101 2.35 -1.64 -14.40
C ASP A 101 2.50 -0.34 -13.60
N ARG A 102 3.11 -0.46 -12.43
CA ARG A 102 3.40 0.59 -11.46
C ARG A 102 4.89 0.62 -11.10
N THR A 103 5.76 0.15 -11.98
CA THR A 103 7.22 0.18 -11.77
C THR A 103 7.77 1.60 -11.63
N ALA A 104 7.21 2.57 -12.36
CA ALA A 104 7.53 4.00 -12.23
C ALA A 104 7.26 4.56 -10.83
N SER A 105 6.35 3.94 -10.08
CA SER A 105 5.96 4.35 -8.73
C SER A 105 6.93 3.88 -7.66
N TYR A 106 7.95 3.09 -8.02
CA TYR A 106 9.03 2.72 -7.12
C TYR A 106 9.67 3.97 -6.51
N ASN A 107 9.98 3.91 -5.21
CA ASN A 107 10.43 5.03 -4.40
C ASN A 107 9.40 6.15 -4.14
N GLY A 108 8.23 6.10 -4.81
CA GLY A 108 7.08 6.98 -4.57
C GLY A 108 6.31 6.65 -3.28
N PHE A 109 5.08 7.17 -3.16
CA PHE A 109 4.28 7.03 -1.95
C PHE A 109 2.82 6.63 -2.21
N ILE A 110 2.26 5.83 -1.31
CA ILE A 110 0.81 5.63 -1.15
C ILE A 110 0.33 6.52 0.00
N ARG A 111 -0.68 7.35 -0.22
CA ARG A 111 -1.23 8.26 0.80
C ARG A 111 -2.72 8.12 0.94
N PHE A 112 -3.19 7.78 2.12
CA PHE A 112 -4.62 7.59 2.35
C PHE A 112 -5.01 7.98 3.77
N THR A 113 -6.30 8.19 3.96
CA THR A 113 -6.93 8.47 5.24
C THR A 113 -8.08 7.51 5.42
N ILE A 114 -8.09 6.81 6.56
CA ILE A 114 -9.19 5.96 7.00
C ILE A 114 -9.84 6.61 8.20
N LYS A 115 -11.17 6.61 8.23
CA LYS A 115 -11.97 7.01 9.39
C LYS A 115 -12.97 5.91 9.71
N ASN A 116 -13.17 5.64 10.99
CA ASN A 116 -14.10 4.64 11.50
C ASN A 116 -14.95 5.33 12.58
N ASP A 117 -16.26 5.10 12.58
CA ASP A 117 -17.16 5.54 13.64
C ASP A 117 -17.69 4.31 14.41
N ASP A 118 -17.80 4.47 15.73
CA ASP A 118 -18.39 3.50 16.66
C ASP A 118 -19.75 4.04 17.10
N ASN A 119 -20.84 3.50 16.53
CA ASN A 119 -22.19 3.92 16.87
C ASN A 119 -22.68 3.31 18.20
N TYR A 120 -22.04 2.25 18.72
CA TYR A 120 -22.39 1.70 20.03
C TYR A 120 -22.04 2.71 21.13
N ARG A 121 -20.89 3.38 20.99
CA ARG A 121 -20.45 4.46 21.89
C ARG A 121 -20.82 5.86 21.41
N GLY A 122 -21.31 6.00 20.17
CA GLY A 122 -21.60 7.29 19.54
C GLY A 122 -20.33 8.12 19.26
N ILE A 123 -19.17 7.48 19.10
CA ILE A 123 -17.88 8.16 18.91
C ILE A 123 -17.54 8.18 17.42
N THR A 124 -17.21 9.36 16.90
CA THR A 124 -16.76 9.54 15.51
C THR A 124 -15.23 9.58 15.42
N ASN A 125 -14.68 9.15 14.29
CA ASN A 125 -13.24 9.11 14.03
C ASN A 125 -12.44 8.36 15.12
N VAL A 126 -12.92 7.17 15.47
CA VAL A 126 -12.27 6.31 16.45
C VAL A 126 -10.84 6.00 16.00
N ALA A 127 -9.89 6.21 16.91
CA ALA A 127 -8.49 5.91 16.65
C ALA A 127 -8.30 4.39 16.41
N PRO A 128 -7.41 3.99 15.49
CA PRO A 128 -7.14 2.57 15.25
C PRO A 128 -6.50 1.93 16.50
N ASP A 129 -6.98 0.75 16.92
CA ASP A 129 -6.36 0.00 18.02
C ASP A 129 -5.06 -0.69 17.55
N PRO A 130 -3.88 -0.32 18.10
CA PRO A 130 -2.60 -0.90 17.70
C PRO A 130 -2.49 -2.41 17.91
N GLN A 131 -3.24 -2.99 18.86
CA GLN A 131 -3.15 -4.43 19.14
C GLN A 131 -3.56 -5.28 17.92
N HIS A 132 -4.53 -4.79 17.15
CA HIS A 132 -5.05 -5.50 15.98
C HIS A 132 -4.17 -5.35 14.74
N PHE A 133 -3.18 -4.44 14.73
CA PHE A 133 -2.22 -4.29 13.64
C PHE A 133 -1.19 -5.42 13.60
N ARG A 134 -1.02 -6.15 14.72
CA ARG A 134 -0.15 -7.32 14.80
C ARG A 134 -0.65 -8.49 13.94
N PHE A 135 -1.97 -8.63 13.81
CA PHE A 135 -2.59 -9.76 13.11
C PHE A 135 -2.97 -9.43 11.67
N PHE A 136 -3.33 -8.19 11.39
CA PHE A 136 -3.82 -7.78 10.08
C PHE A 136 -3.07 -6.57 9.55
N PRO A 137 -2.43 -6.67 8.36
CA PRO A 137 -1.65 -5.59 7.80
C PRO A 137 -2.53 -4.42 7.35
N GLN A 138 -1.94 -3.24 7.32
CA GLN A 138 -2.59 -2.00 6.90
C GLN A 138 -2.79 -1.94 5.39
N ILE A 139 -1.76 -2.34 4.63
CA ILE A 139 -1.84 -2.46 3.17
C ILE A 139 -1.36 -3.85 2.74
N ILE A 140 -2.03 -4.40 1.73
CA ILE A 140 -1.61 -5.60 1.02
C ILE A 140 -1.52 -5.28 -0.46
N LEU A 141 -0.37 -5.57 -1.07
CA LEU A 141 -0.15 -5.58 -2.50
C LEU A 141 -0.21 -7.01 -3.00
N VAL A 142 -0.95 -7.24 -4.08
CA VAL A 142 -0.97 -8.51 -4.82
C VAL A 142 -0.46 -8.21 -6.21
N GLY A 143 0.70 -8.74 -6.55
CA GLY A 143 1.38 -8.50 -7.81
C GLY A 143 1.87 -9.79 -8.46
N ASN A 144 1.87 -9.81 -9.78
CA ASN A 144 2.38 -10.90 -10.60
C ASN A 144 1.91 -12.30 -10.14
N HIS A 145 0.62 -12.44 -9.86
CA HIS A 145 -0.14 -13.65 -9.49
C HIS A 145 0.16 -14.26 -8.13
N ARG A 146 1.41 -14.22 -7.66
CA ARG A 146 1.85 -14.95 -6.46
C ARG A 146 2.56 -14.08 -5.42
N ILE A 147 2.96 -12.86 -5.77
CA ILE A 147 3.68 -12.00 -4.85
C ILE A 147 2.67 -11.24 -4.01
N ILE A 148 2.65 -11.53 -2.71
CA ILE A 148 1.82 -10.85 -1.72
C ILE A 148 2.75 -10.12 -0.75
N LEU A 149 2.75 -8.79 -0.85
CA LEU A 149 3.53 -7.92 0.03
C LEU A 149 2.61 -7.23 1.01
N GLU A 150 2.99 -7.22 2.27
CA GLU A 150 2.22 -6.60 3.34
C GLU A 150 2.99 -5.45 3.96
N HIS A 151 2.27 -4.43 4.38
CA HIS A 151 2.80 -3.35 5.19
C HIS A 151 1.99 -3.22 6.48
N THR A 152 2.69 -3.25 7.60
CA THR A 152 2.18 -2.86 8.92
C THR A 152 3.01 -1.67 9.38
N PRO A 153 2.40 -0.53 9.73
CA PRO A 153 3.14 0.62 10.23
C PRO A 153 3.74 0.31 11.61
N ASP A 154 4.97 0.78 11.85
CA ASP A 154 5.63 0.66 13.16
C ASP A 154 4.86 1.43 14.25
N GLU A 155 4.36 2.60 13.87
CA GLU A 155 3.54 3.46 14.72
C GLU A 155 2.17 3.70 14.07
N VAL A 156 1.12 3.39 14.83
CA VAL A 156 -0.26 3.59 14.38
C VAL A 156 -0.63 5.06 14.52
N ASN A 157 -0.87 5.72 13.38
CA ASN A 157 -1.31 7.10 13.38
C ASN A 157 -2.76 7.22 13.88
N GLN A 158 -2.96 7.88 15.02
CA GLN A 158 -4.27 8.08 15.64
C GLN A 158 -5.27 8.84 14.75
N SER A 159 -4.78 9.67 13.81
CA SER A 159 -5.62 10.38 12.84
C SER A 159 -6.07 9.52 11.65
N GLY A 160 -5.62 8.27 11.57
CA GLY A 160 -5.90 7.35 10.47
C GLY A 160 -5.28 7.77 9.13
N ARG A 161 -4.33 8.72 9.14
CA ARG A 161 -3.60 9.19 7.97
C ARG A 161 -2.27 8.44 7.82
N TYR A 162 -2.02 7.93 6.63
CA TYR A 162 -0.81 7.16 6.35
C TYR A 162 -0.12 7.66 5.07
N LYS A 163 1.21 7.63 5.09
CA LYS A 163 2.08 7.89 3.95
C LYS A 163 3.14 6.80 3.92
N ILE A 164 3.00 5.85 3.00
CA ILE A 164 3.83 4.65 2.93
C ILE A 164 4.70 4.73 1.69
N ARG A 165 6.02 4.54 1.83
CA ARG A 165 6.95 4.56 0.70
C ARG A 165 6.89 3.22 -0.05
N LEU A 166 6.89 3.28 -1.38
CA LEU A 166 7.04 2.11 -2.25
C LEU A 166 8.51 1.73 -2.37
N HIS A 167 9.09 1.29 -1.25
CA HIS A 167 10.48 0.88 -1.13
C HIS A 167 10.53 -0.43 -0.34
N GLU A 168 11.36 -1.39 -0.73
CA GLU A 168 11.34 -2.77 -0.21
C GLU A 168 11.48 -2.85 1.32
N SER A 169 12.19 -1.90 1.94
CA SER A 169 12.32 -1.80 3.39
C SER A 169 11.01 -1.56 4.15
N GLN A 170 9.92 -1.20 3.45
CA GLN A 170 8.60 -0.97 4.05
C GLN A 170 7.70 -2.19 3.95
N TRP A 171 8.11 -3.26 3.28
CA TRP A 171 7.24 -4.38 2.95
C TRP A 171 7.80 -5.69 3.49
N ARG A 172 6.90 -6.60 3.88
CA ARG A 172 7.22 -7.99 4.21
C ARG A 172 6.51 -8.93 3.23
N SER A 173 7.15 -10.05 2.91
CA SER A 173 6.51 -11.09 2.10
C SER A 173 5.56 -11.91 2.98
N ARG A 174 4.29 -12.07 2.57
CA ARG A 174 3.37 -12.97 3.28
C ARG A 174 3.86 -14.42 3.28
N LEU A 175 4.56 -14.85 2.24
CA LEU A 175 5.07 -16.22 2.09
C LEU A 175 6.37 -16.46 2.85
N SER A 176 7.11 -15.40 3.19
CA SER A 176 8.42 -15.49 3.83
C SER A 176 8.65 -14.25 4.71
N PRO A 177 7.92 -14.13 5.83
CA PRO A 177 7.93 -12.91 6.64
C PRO A 177 9.29 -12.61 7.29
N ASP A 178 10.09 -13.64 7.56
CA ASP A 178 11.42 -13.51 8.18
C ASP A 178 12.52 -13.08 7.20
N VAL A 179 12.22 -13.07 5.89
CA VAL A 179 13.16 -12.69 4.84
C VAL A 179 12.83 -11.28 4.37
N PRO A 180 13.79 -10.33 4.45
CA PRO A 180 13.59 -8.98 3.93
C PRO A 180 13.19 -9.01 2.45
N VAL A 181 12.19 -8.19 2.09
CA VAL A 181 11.80 -8.03 0.70
C VAL A 181 12.97 -7.41 -0.05
N THR A 182 13.28 -7.97 -1.21
CA THR A 182 14.32 -7.41 -2.09
C THR A 182 13.72 -6.39 -3.05
N ARG A 183 14.54 -5.43 -3.48
CA ARG A 183 14.16 -4.50 -4.55
C ARG A 183 13.60 -5.23 -5.79
N LYS A 184 14.23 -6.34 -6.19
CA LYS A 184 13.78 -7.19 -7.30
C LYS A 184 12.36 -7.73 -7.08
N GLN A 185 12.06 -8.25 -5.89
CA GLN A 185 10.72 -8.76 -5.58
C GLN A 185 9.66 -7.65 -5.64
N LEU A 186 9.95 -6.47 -5.06
CA LEU A 186 9.02 -5.33 -5.12
C LEU A 186 8.80 -4.88 -6.57
N MET A 187 9.86 -4.73 -7.37
CA MET A 187 9.75 -4.34 -8.77
C MET A 187 8.95 -5.35 -9.61
N ILE A 188 9.12 -6.65 -9.38
CA ILE A 188 8.32 -7.68 -10.07
C ILE A 188 6.84 -7.60 -9.64
N ALA A 189 6.56 -7.33 -8.36
CA ALA A 189 5.18 -7.13 -7.90
C ALA A 189 4.53 -5.90 -8.56
N LEU A 190 5.29 -4.80 -8.69
CA LEU A 190 4.84 -3.56 -9.32
C LEU A 190 4.67 -3.66 -10.84
N GLN A 191 5.41 -4.55 -11.52
CA GLN A 191 5.28 -4.75 -12.97
C GLN A 191 3.87 -5.13 -13.41
N ASN A 192 3.15 -5.88 -12.57
CA ASN A 192 1.76 -6.24 -12.82
C ASN A 192 1.01 -6.34 -11.51
N LEU A 193 0.59 -5.18 -11.01
CA LEU A 193 -0.17 -5.07 -9.78
C LEU A 193 -1.63 -5.46 -10.04
N GLN A 194 -2.10 -6.51 -9.37
CA GLN A 194 -3.44 -7.07 -9.54
C GLN A 194 -4.41 -6.66 -8.42
N GLY A 195 -3.87 -6.17 -7.30
CA GLY A 195 -4.68 -5.65 -6.22
C GLY A 195 -3.86 -4.83 -5.24
N ILE A 196 -4.44 -3.72 -4.81
CA ILE A 196 -4.03 -3.01 -3.60
C ILE A 196 -5.23 -3.03 -2.67
N TYR A 197 -5.00 -3.49 -1.44
CA TYR A 197 -6.03 -3.63 -0.42
C TYR A 197 -5.62 -2.82 0.80
N ILE A 198 -6.48 -1.91 1.23
CA ILE A 198 -6.25 -1.08 2.42
C ILE A 198 -7.23 -1.48 3.49
N ARG A 199 -6.74 -1.71 4.70
CA ARG A 199 -7.57 -2.07 5.84
C ARG A 199 -8.63 -1.01 6.08
N ALA A 200 -9.89 -1.44 6.14
CA ALA A 200 -11.06 -0.60 6.24
C ALA A 200 -11.57 -0.48 7.68
N THR A 201 -11.57 -1.58 8.41
CA THR A 201 -12.04 -1.66 9.79
C THR A 201 -10.88 -1.88 10.77
N TYR A 202 -10.83 -1.03 11.81
CA TYR A 202 -9.81 -1.12 12.86
C TYR A 202 -10.34 -1.78 14.13
N ASN A 203 -11.51 -1.35 14.59
CA ASN A 203 -12.06 -1.72 15.89
C ASN A 203 -13.43 -2.38 15.73
N TYR A 204 -13.74 -3.34 16.61
CA TYR A 204 -15.07 -3.96 16.69
C TYR A 204 -15.87 -3.36 17.85
N PRO A 205 -17.18 -3.08 17.68
CA PRO A 205 -17.95 -3.03 16.42
C PRO A 205 -17.89 -1.65 15.75
N SER A 206 -17.54 -1.59 14.46
CA SER A 206 -17.59 -0.34 13.65
C SER A 206 -18.91 -0.23 12.89
N THR A 207 -19.48 0.97 12.78
CA THR A 207 -20.80 1.19 12.16
C THR A 207 -20.78 2.10 10.94
N LEU A 208 -19.74 2.91 10.77
CA LEU A 208 -19.46 3.64 9.53
C LEU A 208 -17.96 3.63 9.29
N ILE A 209 -17.57 3.40 8.04
CA ILE A 209 -16.18 3.50 7.60
C ILE A 209 -16.06 4.37 6.37
N PHE A 210 -14.99 5.17 6.33
CA PHE A 210 -14.70 6.09 5.25
C PHE A 210 -13.25 5.95 4.80
N LEU A 211 -13.03 5.99 3.49
CA LEU A 211 -11.72 5.96 2.85
C LEU A 211 -11.59 7.15 1.89
N LYS A 212 -10.48 7.88 2.07
CA LYS A 212 -9.96 8.84 1.10
C LYS A 212 -8.55 8.45 0.68
N ILE A 213 -8.25 8.41 -0.62
CA ILE A 213 -6.97 7.91 -1.11
C ILE A 213 -6.38 8.70 -2.28
N SER A 214 -5.06 8.80 -2.25
CA SER A 214 -4.20 9.24 -3.34
C SER A 214 -2.94 8.37 -3.43
N PHE A 215 -2.35 8.28 -4.62
CA PHE A 215 -1.17 7.45 -4.88
C PHE A 215 -0.29 8.18 -5.89
N TYR A 216 1.02 8.14 -5.71
CA TYR A 216 1.97 8.72 -6.65
C TYR A 216 2.38 7.63 -7.63
N ILE A 217 2.03 7.81 -8.91
CA ILE A 217 2.44 6.93 -10.00
C ILE A 217 3.76 7.39 -10.59
#